data_AF-A0A920UMG9-F1
#
_entry.id   AF-A0A920UMG9-F1
#
_cell.length_a   1.000
_cell.length_b   1.000
_cell.length_c   1.000
_cell.angle_alpha   90.00
_cell.angle_beta   90.00
_cell.angle_gamma   90.00
#
_symmetry.space_group_name_H-M   'P 1'
#
loop_
_entity.id
_entity.type
_entity.pdbx_description
1 polymer ?
#
loop_
_entity_poly.entity_id
_entity_poly.type
_entity_poly.pdbx_seq_one_letter_code
_entity_poly.pdbx_strand_id
1 'polypeptide(L)'
;MGSGMTPGDLGFVLQDRGEMFSLDAGHANAYAPGKRPFHTIIPAFVTRDGTPYISFGVMGAAMQPQGQVQVLNNIIDFDMDVQAAGDAHAFATRARATLWVGR
;
A
#
# COMPACT_ATOMS: atom_id res chain seq x y z
N MET A 1 4.17 14.70 5.54
CA MET A 1 2.85 15.19 6.01
C MET A 1 2.03 15.52 4.77
N GLY A 2 1.69 14.53 3.95
CA GLY A 2 1.22 14.80 2.58
C GLY A 2 2.12 15.83 1.89
N SER A 3 1.50 16.80 1.23
CA SER A 3 2.18 17.92 0.57
C SER A 3 2.84 18.93 1.52
N GLY A 4 2.54 18.89 2.82
CA GLY A 4 2.94 19.91 3.79
C GLY A 4 2.14 21.22 3.71
N MET A 5 1.20 21.33 2.77
CA MET A 5 0.40 22.54 2.56
C MET A 5 -0.89 22.49 3.38
N THR A 6 -1.11 23.51 4.21
CA THR A 6 -2.36 23.75 4.95
C THR A 6 -3.07 24.98 4.36
N PRO A 7 -4.33 24.90 3.94
CA PRO A 7 -5.05 26.06 3.43
C PRO A 7 -5.39 27.04 4.57
N GLY A 8 -4.69 28.18 4.60
CA GLY A 8 -4.88 29.22 5.61
C GLY A 8 -4.88 28.65 7.04
N ASP A 9 -5.85 29.08 7.84
CA ASP A 9 -5.98 28.70 9.25
C ASP A 9 -6.91 27.49 9.48
N LEU A 10 -7.20 26.68 8.44
CA LEU A 10 -8.21 25.62 8.51
C LEU A 10 -7.74 24.32 9.20
N GLY A 11 -6.43 24.15 9.40
CA GLY A 11 -5.88 23.04 10.21
C GLY A 11 -5.88 21.64 9.56
N PHE A 12 -6.19 21.50 8.26
CA PHE A 12 -6.03 20.23 7.54
C PHE A 12 -4.94 20.32 6.47
N VAL A 13 -4.12 19.28 6.36
CA VAL A 13 -3.00 19.21 5.41
C VAL A 13 -3.44 18.50 4.13
N LEU A 14 -3.12 19.08 2.98
CA LEU A 14 -3.43 18.49 1.67
C LEU A 14 -2.51 17.30 1.38
N GLN A 15 -3.07 16.24 0.78
CA GLN A 15 -2.29 15.07 0.33
C GLN A 15 -1.33 15.41 -0.83
N ASP A 16 -0.25 14.65 -0.93
CA ASP A 16 0.75 14.63 -2.01
C ASP A 16 0.54 13.50 -3.01
N ARG A 17 -0.65 12.87 -3.01
CA ARG A 17 -0.93 11.62 -3.76
C ARG A 17 -0.58 11.68 -5.26
N GLY A 18 -0.56 12.87 -5.85
CA GLY A 18 -0.11 13.09 -7.22
C GLY A 18 1.33 12.63 -7.50
N GLU A 19 2.20 12.53 -6.48
CA GLU A 19 3.57 11.98 -6.60
C GLU A 19 3.58 10.57 -7.19
N MET A 20 2.48 9.82 -7.03
CA MET A 20 2.40 8.45 -7.55
C MET A 20 2.27 8.38 -9.07
N PHE A 21 2.04 9.47 -9.80
CA PHE A 21 2.06 9.43 -11.27
C PHE A 21 3.45 9.17 -11.83
N SER A 22 3.51 8.46 -12.95
CA SER A 22 4.71 8.42 -13.78
C SER A 22 4.81 9.68 -14.63
N LEU A 23 6.04 10.15 -14.86
CA LEU A 23 6.34 11.19 -15.84
C LEU A 23 6.72 10.61 -17.21
N ASP A 24 6.88 9.30 -17.31
CA ASP A 24 7.01 8.61 -18.59
C ASP A 24 5.65 8.54 -19.29
N ALA A 25 5.55 9.19 -20.45
CA ALA A 25 4.34 9.28 -21.24
C ALA A 25 3.81 7.92 -21.72
N GLY A 26 4.68 6.90 -21.88
CA GLY A 26 4.28 5.56 -22.28
C GLY A 26 3.76 4.70 -21.12
N HIS A 27 3.92 5.14 -19.87
CA HIS A 27 3.58 4.34 -18.71
C HIS A 27 2.05 4.32 -18.48
N ALA A 28 1.49 3.16 -18.10
CA ALA A 28 0.06 3.04 -17.81
C ALA A 28 -0.44 4.02 -16.74
N ASN A 29 0.45 4.40 -15.82
CA ASN A 29 0.22 5.39 -14.77
C ASN A 29 0.79 6.78 -15.09
N ALA A 30 0.95 7.16 -16.36
CA ALA A 30 1.27 8.53 -16.76
C ALA A 30 0.19 9.52 -16.29
N TYR A 31 0.58 10.75 -15.95
CA TYR A 31 -0.34 11.83 -15.56
C TYR A 31 -1.30 12.21 -16.70
N ALA A 32 -2.57 12.47 -16.34
CA ALA A 32 -3.54 13.12 -17.21
C ALA A 32 -4.56 13.91 -16.37
N PRO A 33 -5.11 15.03 -16.86
CA PRO A 33 -6.16 15.78 -16.16
C PRO A 33 -7.36 14.88 -15.81
N GLY A 34 -7.83 14.97 -14.56
CA GLY A 34 -8.96 14.16 -14.06
C GLY A 34 -8.67 12.68 -13.80
N LYS A 35 -7.49 12.17 -14.19
CA LYS A 35 -7.05 10.80 -13.87
C LYS A 35 -6.67 10.71 -12.39
N ARG A 36 -6.91 9.54 -11.78
CA ARG A 36 -6.43 9.21 -10.43
C ARG A 36 -5.09 8.46 -10.55
N PRO A 37 -4.07 8.78 -9.75
CA PRO A 37 -2.81 8.06 -9.79
C PRO A 37 -2.96 6.66 -9.21
N PHE A 38 -1.95 5.80 -9.43
CA PHE A 38 -1.85 4.54 -8.71
C PHE A 38 -1.89 4.77 -7.19
N HIS A 39 -2.73 3.99 -6.50
CA HIS A 39 -2.91 4.07 -5.06
C HIS A 39 -2.21 2.91 -4.36
N THR A 40 -1.40 3.24 -3.36
CA THR A 40 -0.79 2.25 -2.48
C THR A 40 -1.72 1.77 -1.37
N ILE A 41 -2.78 2.54 -1.08
CA ILE A 41 -3.73 2.23 0.00
C ILE A 41 -4.61 1.07 -0.43
N ILE A 42 -4.56 -0.01 0.33
CA ILE A 42 -5.33 -1.22 0.07
C ILE A 42 -5.93 -1.78 1.37
N PRO A 43 -7.16 -1.41 1.76
CA PRO A 43 -7.84 -2.13 2.84
C PRO A 43 -8.22 -3.54 2.37
N ALA A 44 -8.11 -4.53 3.26
CA ALA A 44 -8.38 -5.92 2.92
C ALA A 44 -9.41 -6.55 3.85
N PHE A 45 -10.14 -7.52 3.30
CA PHE A 45 -11.19 -8.24 4.01
C PHE A 45 -11.22 -9.69 3.55
N VAL A 46 -11.28 -10.62 4.51
CA VAL A 46 -11.34 -12.06 4.27
C VAL A 46 -12.72 -12.57 4.62
N THR A 47 -13.26 -13.40 3.74
CA THR A 47 -14.46 -14.21 3.98
C THR A 47 -14.08 -15.68 4.11
N ARG A 48 -14.76 -16.41 4.99
CA ARG A 48 -14.66 -17.87 5.12
C ARG A 48 -16.05 -18.46 4.96
N ASP A 49 -16.21 -19.37 3.99
CA ASP A 49 -17.50 -20.00 3.68
C ASP A 49 -18.63 -18.99 3.40
N GLY A 50 -18.30 -17.92 2.68
CA GLY A 50 -19.23 -16.83 2.38
C GLY A 50 -19.56 -15.92 3.56
N THR A 51 -19.02 -16.17 4.75
CA THR A 51 -19.23 -15.36 5.95
C THR A 51 -18.05 -14.43 6.24
N PRO A 52 -18.28 -13.22 6.79
CA PRO A 52 -17.21 -12.34 7.25
C PRO A 52 -16.28 -13.02 8.25
N TYR A 53 -14.97 -12.95 8.02
CA TYR A 53 -13.98 -13.53 8.92
C TYR A 53 -13.09 -12.45 9.54
N ILE A 54 -12.32 -11.71 8.73
CA ILE A 54 -11.33 -10.74 9.23
C ILE A 54 -11.27 -9.50 8.34
N SER A 55 -11.33 -8.31 8.95
CA SER A 55 -10.95 -7.04 8.32
C SER A 55 -9.53 -6.68 8.76
N PHE A 56 -8.64 -6.36 7.82
CA PHE A 56 -7.25 -6.09 8.16
C PHE A 56 -6.57 -5.15 7.16
N GLY A 57 -5.41 -4.63 7.57
CA GLY A 57 -4.55 -3.82 6.73
C GLY A 57 -3.21 -3.62 7.42
N VAL A 58 -2.14 -3.71 6.65
CA VAL A 58 -0.78 -3.43 7.12
C VAL A 58 -0.34 -2.11 6.49
N MET A 59 0.00 -1.11 7.31
CA MET A 59 0.43 0.20 6.80
C MET A 59 1.86 0.18 6.26
N GLY A 60 2.15 1.03 5.27
CA GLY A 60 3.53 1.19 4.76
C GLY A 60 3.70 1.31 3.24
N ALA A 61 2.83 2.04 2.53
CA ALA A 61 2.97 2.29 1.09
C ALA A 61 3.19 1.01 0.23
N ALA A 62 4.35 0.83 -0.41
CA ALA A 62 4.64 -0.38 -1.21
C ALA A 62 4.83 -1.66 -0.37
N MET A 63 4.95 -1.53 0.96
CA MET A 63 4.95 -2.67 1.88
C MET A 63 3.55 -3.26 2.06
N GLN A 64 2.47 -2.49 1.88
CA GLN A 64 1.10 -2.96 2.15
C GLN A 64 0.78 -4.33 1.52
N PRO A 65 1.05 -4.60 0.23
CA PRO A 65 0.76 -5.92 -0.35
C PRO A 65 1.62 -7.03 0.26
N GLN A 66 2.90 -6.77 0.53
CA GLN A 66 3.80 -7.75 1.13
C GLN A 66 3.40 -8.08 2.57
N GLY A 67 3.06 -7.05 3.36
CA GLY A 67 2.64 -7.20 4.74
C GLY A 67 1.28 -7.88 4.88
N GLN A 68 0.33 -7.59 3.99
CA GLN A 68 -0.97 -8.24 4.00
C GLN A 68 -0.87 -9.75 3.77
N VAL A 69 -0.04 -10.18 2.82
CA VAL A 69 0.21 -11.61 2.59
C VAL A 69 0.85 -12.24 3.83
N GLN A 70 1.81 -11.57 4.47
CA GLN A 70 2.46 -12.09 5.68
C GLN A 70 1.49 -12.25 6.85
N VAL A 71 0.66 -11.25 7.14
CA VAL A 71 -0.36 -11.35 8.20
C VAL A 71 -1.37 -12.45 7.88
N LEU A 72 -1.77 -12.58 6.61
CA LEU A 72 -2.72 -13.61 6.20
C LEU A 72 -2.13 -15.02 6.38
N ASN A 73 -0.88 -15.25 5.98
CA ASN A 73 -0.20 -16.52 6.18
C ASN A 73 -0.02 -16.82 7.68
N ASN A 74 0.35 -15.83 8.49
CA ASN A 74 0.47 -16.01 9.94
C ASN A 74 -0.83 -16.53 10.57
N ILE A 75 -1.97 -15.99 10.15
CA ILE A 75 -3.28 -16.39 10.67
C ILE A 75 -3.76 -17.72 10.06
N ILE A 76 -3.64 -17.90 8.75
CA ILE A 76 -4.24 -19.05 8.04
C ILE A 76 -3.32 -20.27 8.04
N ASP A 77 -2.04 -20.08 7.73
CA ASP A 77 -1.10 -21.19 7.54
C ASP A 77 -0.36 -21.55 8.82
N PHE A 78 -0.08 -20.56 9.70
CA PHE A 78 0.64 -20.76 10.96
C PHE A 78 -0.25 -20.75 12.20
N ASP A 79 -1.57 -20.60 12.03
CA ASP A 79 -2.58 -20.64 13.10
C ASP A 79 -2.27 -19.67 14.26
N MET A 80 -1.65 -18.53 13.96
CA MET A 80 -1.36 -17.49 14.94
C MET A 80 -2.64 -16.71 15.28
N ASP A 81 -2.78 -16.32 16.55
CA ASP A 81 -3.78 -15.34 16.93
C ASP A 81 -3.47 -13.95 16.31
N VAL A 82 -4.45 -13.05 16.34
CA VAL A 82 -4.37 -11.73 15.68
C VAL A 82 -3.21 -10.88 16.23
N GLN A 83 -2.92 -10.96 17.53
CA GLN A 83 -1.85 -10.18 18.15
C GLN A 83 -0.49 -10.76 17.73
N ALA A 84 -0.31 -12.08 17.86
CA ALA A 84 0.90 -12.77 17.46
C ALA A 84 1.20 -12.60 15.96
N ALA A 85 0.18 -12.68 15.11
CA ALA A 85 0.31 -12.49 13.67
C ALA A 85 0.79 -11.07 13.29
N GLY A 86 0.40 -10.05 14.07
CA GLY A 86 0.83 -8.67 13.90
C GLY A 86 2.21 -8.38 14.48
N ASP A 87 2.58 -9.06 15.57
CA ASP A 87 3.87 -8.90 16.25
C ASP A 87 5.01 -9.70 15.58
N ALA A 88 4.66 -10.71 14.79
CA ALA A 88 5.62 -11.53 14.05
C ALA A 88 6.52 -10.68 13.15
N HIS A 89 7.79 -11.08 13.04
CA HIS A 89 8.77 -10.38 12.21
C HIS A 89 8.33 -10.34 10.75
N ALA A 90 8.18 -9.12 10.23
CA ALA A 90 7.88 -8.89 8.82
C ALA A 90 9.16 -8.60 8.01
N PHE A 91 9.18 -9.04 6.75
CA PHE A 91 10.21 -8.69 5.78
C PHE A 91 9.63 -7.87 4.62
N ALA A 92 10.45 -6.99 4.06
CA ALA A 92 10.09 -6.17 2.91
C ALA A 92 11.19 -6.28 1.85
N THR A 93 10.86 -6.83 0.70
CA THR A 93 11.73 -6.73 -0.47
C THR A 93 11.51 -5.36 -1.12
N ARG A 94 12.61 -4.73 -1.51
CA ARG A 94 12.62 -3.58 -2.40
C ARG A 94 13.36 -4.01 -3.65
N ALA A 95 12.79 -3.77 -4.82
CA ALA A 95 13.55 -3.94 -6.03
C ALA A 95 14.80 -3.06 -5.94
N ARG A 96 15.98 -3.67 -6.07
CA ARG A 96 17.21 -2.93 -6.33
C ARG A 96 16.97 -2.23 -7.67
N ALA A 97 17.24 -0.93 -7.76
CA ALA A 97 17.19 -0.22 -9.02
C ALA A 97 18.26 -0.82 -9.95
N THR A 98 17.92 -1.89 -10.65
CA THR A 98 18.71 -2.34 -11.79
C THR A 98 18.41 -1.33 -12.89
N LEU A 99 19.37 -0.44 -13.15
CA LEU A 99 19.40 0.38 -14.34
C LEU A 99 19.23 -0.57 -15.53
N TRP A 100 18.04 -0.59 -16.15
CA TRP A 100 17.81 -1.37 -17.35
C TRP A 100 18.48 -0.61 -18.50
N VAL A 101 19.80 -0.81 -18.67
CA VAL A 101 20.51 -0.40 -19.88
C VAL A 101 20.27 -1.50 -20.91
N GLY A 102 19.17 -1.39 -21.64
CA GLY A 102 18.87 -2.28 -22.76
C GLY A 102 18.67 -1.46 -24.02
N ARG A 103 19.70 -1.54 -24.87
CA ARG A 103 19.84 -1.24 -26.31
C ARG A 103 18.90 -0.24 -26.96
#